data_AF-A0A7S6PX62-F1
#
_entry.id   AF-A0A7S6PX62-F1
#
_cell.length_a   1.000
_cell.length_b   1.000
_cell.length_c   1.000
_cell.angle_alpha   90.00
_cell.angle_beta   90.00
_cell.angle_gamma   90.00
#
_symmetry.space_group_name_H-M   'P 1'
#
loop_
_entity.id
_entity.type
_entity.pdbx_description
1 polymer ?
#
loop_
_entity_poly.entity_id
_entity_poly.type
_entity_poly.pdbx_seq_one_letter_code
_entity_poly.pdbx_strand_id
1 'polypeptide(L)'
;ITSSVKDALRLGCVAVGFTIYPGSAKCFDMMEEAREIIAEAKSFGLAVVLWSYPRGEGISKEGETAVDVIAYAAHIAALLGANIIKVKLPTNHLEKEKIENIESLFKRIKYIKKSCFAGKRIVIFS
;
A
#
# COMPACT_ATOMS: atom_id res chain seq x y z
N ILE A 1 16.91 14.79 5.54
CA ILE A 1 15.44 14.92 5.69
C ILE A 1 14.97 15.98 4.71
N THR A 2 14.00 15.66 3.85
CA THR A 2 13.44 16.59 2.85
C THR A 2 12.23 17.37 3.38
N SER A 3 11.39 16.75 4.22
CA SER A 3 10.26 17.39 4.90
C SER A 3 9.79 16.57 6.10
N SER A 4 8.93 17.15 6.94
CA SER A 4 8.29 16.52 8.09
C SER A 4 6.76 16.64 8.06
N VAL A 5 6.06 15.95 8.98
CA VAL A 5 4.61 16.11 9.17
C VAL A 5 4.28 17.55 9.58
N LYS A 6 5.13 18.19 10.40
CA LYS A 6 4.96 19.59 10.80
C LYS A 6 5.10 20.57 9.63
N ASP A 7 5.96 20.26 8.66
CA ASP A 7 6.03 21.04 7.43
C ASP A 7 4.74 20.94 6.62
N ALA A 8 4.15 19.74 6.54
CA ALA A 8 2.86 19.55 5.88
C ALA A 8 1.77 20.40 6.53
N LEU A 9 1.73 20.49 7.87
CA LEU A 9 0.80 21.37 8.58
C LEU A 9 1.05 22.85 8.27
N ARG A 10 2.31 23.28 8.35
CA ARG A 10 2.70 24.67 8.07
C ARG A 10 2.33 25.10 6.66
N LEU A 11 2.38 24.18 5.70
CA LEU A 11 2.02 24.40 4.30
C LEU A 11 0.51 24.25 4.02
N GLY A 12 -0.30 23.89 5.01
CA GLY A 12 -1.75 23.68 4.84
C GLY A 12 -2.11 22.41 4.06
N CYS A 13 -1.22 21.41 4.04
CA CYS A 13 -1.51 20.13 3.40
C CYS A 13 -2.62 19.37 4.15
N VAL A 14 -3.41 18.58 3.41
CA VAL A 14 -4.49 17.75 3.97
C VAL A 14 -4.09 16.30 4.23
N ALA A 15 -2.91 15.91 3.74
CA ALA A 15 -2.40 14.55 3.84
C ALA A 15 -0.87 14.52 3.79
N VAL A 16 -0.30 13.44 4.30
CA VAL A 16 1.11 13.07 4.09
C VAL A 16 1.21 11.77 3.30
N GLY A 17 2.36 11.57 2.67
CA GLY A 17 2.62 10.47 1.76
C GLY A 17 3.90 9.72 2.09
N PHE A 18 3.88 8.39 2.01
CA PHE A 18 5.09 7.57 2.14
C PHE A 18 5.04 6.34 1.23
N THR A 19 6.20 5.88 0.75
CA THR A 19 6.29 4.67 -0.08
C THR A 19 6.89 3.53 0.72
N ILE A 20 6.25 2.36 0.63
CA ILE A 20 6.78 1.11 1.17
C ILE A 20 6.97 0.10 0.03
N TYR A 21 7.99 -0.75 0.18
CA TYR A 21 8.26 -1.85 -0.74
C TYR A 21 8.18 -3.20 -0.03
N PRO A 22 6.97 -3.77 0.14
CA PRO A 22 6.80 -5.11 0.68
C PRO A 22 7.52 -6.12 -0.21
N GLY A 23 8.50 -6.84 0.34
CA GLY A 23 9.36 -7.76 -0.43
C GLY A 23 10.82 -7.33 -0.54
N SER A 24 11.14 -6.09 -0.16
CA SER A 24 12.54 -5.66 0.03
C SER A 24 13.11 -6.24 1.32
N ALA A 25 14.41 -6.51 1.35
CA ALA A 25 15.13 -6.82 2.59
C ALA A 25 14.97 -5.75 3.70
N LYS A 26 14.72 -4.48 3.32
CA LYS A 26 14.49 -3.34 4.24
C LYS A 26 13.02 -3.06 4.52
N CYS A 27 12.15 -4.03 4.23
CA CYS A 27 10.70 -3.90 4.38
C CYS A 27 10.30 -3.44 5.78
N PHE A 28 10.87 -4.04 6.82
CA PHE A 28 10.52 -3.70 8.21
C PHE A 28 10.97 -2.29 8.60
N ASP A 29 12.19 -1.88 8.25
CA ASP A 29 12.68 -0.51 8.50
C ASP A 29 11.73 0.55 7.90
N MET A 30 11.30 0.36 6.64
CA MET A 30 10.33 1.26 6.00
C MET A 30 8.97 1.26 6.69
N MET A 31 8.54 0.11 7.24
CA MET A 31 7.28 0.02 7.97
C MET A 31 7.34 0.69 9.33
N GLU A 32 8.48 0.62 10.02
CA GLU A 32 8.72 1.33 11.26
C GLU A 32 8.72 2.85 11.04
N GLU A 33 9.43 3.32 10.01
CA GLU A 33 9.41 4.75 9.62
C GLU A 33 7.99 5.21 9.25
N ALA A 34 7.28 4.42 8.42
CA ALA A 34 5.90 4.72 8.07
C ALA A 34 5.00 4.76 9.31
N ARG A 35 5.17 3.84 10.27
CA ARG A 35 4.39 3.81 11.52
C ARG A 35 4.55 5.11 12.30
N GLU A 36 5.76 5.63 12.42
CA GLU A 36 6.04 6.89 13.13
C GLU A 36 5.40 8.09 12.44
N ILE A 37 5.60 8.22 11.12
CA ILE A 37 4.98 9.28 10.30
C ILE A 37 3.46 9.22 10.39
N ILE A 38 2.87 8.01 10.32
CA ILE A 38 1.43 7.80 10.38
C ILE A 38 0.87 8.19 11.75
N ALA A 39 1.55 7.81 12.84
CA ALA A 39 1.12 8.15 14.19
C ALA A 39 1.12 9.67 14.39
N GLU A 40 2.19 10.36 13.97
CA GLU A 40 2.28 11.81 14.05
C GLU A 40 1.21 12.49 13.18
N ALA A 41 1.07 12.09 11.90
CA ALA A 41 0.08 12.64 10.98
C ALA A 41 -1.36 12.53 11.53
N LYS A 42 -1.71 11.36 12.07
CA LYS A 42 -3.02 11.12 12.67
C LYS A 42 -3.25 11.94 13.93
N SER A 43 -2.21 12.20 14.73
CA SER A 43 -2.33 13.06 15.91
C SER A 43 -2.74 14.50 15.55
N PHE A 44 -2.47 14.92 14.32
CA PHE A 44 -2.85 16.23 13.77
C PHE A 44 -4.07 16.17 12.84
N GLY A 45 -4.73 15.02 12.71
CA GLY A 45 -5.90 14.86 11.83
C GLY A 45 -5.58 14.83 10.33
N LEU A 46 -4.32 14.67 9.94
CA LEU A 46 -3.94 14.54 8.54
C LEU A 46 -4.26 13.15 8.01
N ALA A 47 -4.75 13.07 6.77
CA ALA A 47 -4.90 11.79 6.08
C ALA A 47 -3.51 11.21 5.70
N VAL A 48 -3.44 9.89 5.60
CA VAL A 48 -2.21 9.20 5.18
C VAL A 48 -2.46 8.50 3.85
N VAL A 49 -1.58 8.76 2.88
CA VAL A 49 -1.46 8.04 1.62
C VAL A 49 -0.24 7.13 1.68
N LEU A 50 -0.42 5.83 1.49
CA LEU A 50 0.69 4.89 1.30
C LEU A 50 0.74 4.38 -0.13
N TRP A 51 1.90 4.51 -0.76
CA TRP A 51 2.24 3.78 -1.96
C TRP A 51 2.81 2.44 -1.54
N SER A 52 2.06 1.36 -1.76
CA SER A 52 2.46 0.01 -1.40
C SER A 52 2.83 -0.76 -2.66
N TYR A 53 4.11 -0.73 -3.00
CA TYR A 53 4.60 -1.33 -4.24
C TYR A 53 5.41 -2.58 -3.93
N PRO A 54 4.82 -3.77 -4.05
CA PRO A 54 5.56 -4.98 -3.79
C PRO A 54 6.69 -5.13 -4.81
N ARG A 55 7.93 -5.09 -4.32
CA ARG A 55 9.16 -5.29 -5.08
C ARG A 55 10.31 -5.56 -4.12
N GLY A 56 11.34 -6.23 -4.61
CA GLY A 56 12.54 -6.56 -3.85
C GLY A 56 12.97 -8.00 -4.08
N GLU A 57 13.95 -8.45 -3.30
CA GLU A 57 14.61 -9.75 -3.46
C GLU A 57 13.65 -10.93 -3.29
N GLY A 58 12.54 -10.75 -2.57
CA GLY A 58 11.56 -11.79 -2.29
C GLY A 58 10.42 -11.93 -3.31
N ILE A 59 10.45 -11.19 -4.44
CA ILE A 59 9.36 -11.11 -5.42
C ILE A 59 9.93 -11.11 -6.85
N SER A 60 9.42 -11.98 -7.72
CA SER A 60 9.80 -11.98 -9.15
C SER A 60 9.35 -10.70 -9.87
N LYS A 61 9.83 -10.48 -11.10
CA LYS A 61 9.45 -9.28 -11.85
C LYS A 61 7.96 -9.27 -12.20
N GLU A 62 7.43 -10.43 -12.56
CA GLU A 62 6.02 -10.68 -12.82
C GLU A 62 5.21 -10.56 -11.52
N GLY A 63 5.77 -11.07 -10.42
CA GLY A 63 5.23 -11.03 -9.06
C GLY A 63 4.96 -9.61 -8.55
N GLU A 64 5.72 -8.59 -8.99
CA GLU A 64 5.46 -7.18 -8.66
C GLU A 64 4.05 -6.71 -9.10
N THR A 65 3.40 -7.46 -10.00
CA THR A 65 2.05 -7.16 -10.51
C THR A 65 1.03 -8.28 -10.26
N ALA A 66 1.42 -9.33 -9.53
CA ALA A 66 0.54 -10.47 -9.24
C ALA A 66 -0.59 -10.09 -8.27
N VAL A 67 -1.74 -10.74 -8.42
CA VAL A 67 -2.96 -10.41 -7.66
C VAL A 67 -2.79 -10.64 -6.17
N ASP A 68 -2.25 -11.81 -5.80
CA ASP A 68 -2.00 -12.22 -4.43
C ASP A 68 -0.96 -11.30 -3.76
N VAL A 69 0.11 -10.99 -4.47
CA VAL A 69 1.18 -10.13 -3.97
C VAL A 69 0.70 -8.70 -3.76
N ILE A 70 -0.02 -8.10 -4.73
CA ILE A 70 -0.59 -6.76 -4.57
C ILE A 70 -1.63 -6.76 -3.45
N ALA A 71 -2.49 -7.78 -3.37
CA ALA A 71 -3.51 -7.84 -2.32
C ALA A 71 -2.89 -7.86 -0.92
N TYR A 72 -1.79 -8.59 -0.73
CA TYR A 72 -1.07 -8.64 0.54
C TYR A 72 -0.37 -7.32 0.84
N ALA A 73 0.33 -6.73 -0.15
CA ALA A 73 0.95 -5.41 -0.02
C ALA A 73 -0.07 -4.32 0.35
N ALA A 74 -1.26 -4.35 -0.27
CA ALA A 74 -2.34 -3.43 0.04
C ALA A 74 -2.89 -3.67 1.47
N HIS A 75 -3.01 -4.93 1.88
CA HIS A 75 -3.44 -5.28 3.23
C HIS A 75 -2.46 -4.78 4.30
N ILE A 76 -1.15 -4.90 4.07
CA ILE A 76 -0.13 -4.36 4.99
C ILE A 76 -0.28 -2.84 5.13
N ALA A 77 -0.46 -2.11 4.03
CA ALA A 77 -0.70 -0.66 4.08
C ALA A 77 -1.98 -0.31 4.86
N ALA A 78 -3.03 -1.14 4.76
CA ALA A 78 -4.24 -0.98 5.55
C ALA A 78 -3.99 -1.20 7.05
N LEU A 79 -3.19 -2.21 7.42
CA LEU A 79 -2.80 -2.51 8.80
C LEU A 79 -1.95 -1.39 9.42
N LEU A 80 -1.01 -0.82 8.66
CA LEU A 80 -0.24 0.37 9.08
C LEU A 80 -1.16 1.60 9.28
N GLY A 81 -2.35 1.57 8.71
CA GLY A 81 -3.42 2.52 9.00
C GLY A 81 -3.58 3.61 7.95
N ALA A 82 -3.10 3.40 6.72
CA ALA A 82 -3.32 4.29 5.60
C ALA A 82 -4.81 4.57 5.36
N ASN A 83 -5.16 5.81 5.01
CA ASN A 83 -6.51 6.15 4.54
C ASN A 83 -6.67 5.80 3.06
N ILE A 84 -5.63 6.12 2.28
CA ILE A 84 -5.56 5.91 0.84
C ILE A 84 -4.35 5.01 0.56
N ILE A 85 -4.57 3.96 -0.24
CA ILE A 85 -3.56 2.98 -0.60
C ILE A 85 -3.40 3.00 -2.11
N LYS A 86 -2.20 3.33 -2.58
CA LYS A 86 -1.84 3.32 -4.00
C LYS A 86 -1.05 2.05 -4.32
N VAL A 87 -1.53 1.28 -5.28
CA VAL A 87 -0.92 0.03 -5.76
C VAL A 87 -0.84 0.02 -7.28
N LYS A 88 -0.08 -0.92 -7.83
CA LYS A 88 -0.06 -1.17 -9.27
C LYS A 88 -1.38 -1.80 -9.74
N LEU A 89 -1.69 -1.66 -11.03
CA LEU A 89 -2.78 -2.41 -11.65
C LEU A 89 -2.39 -3.91 -11.75
N PRO A 90 -3.24 -4.85 -11.29
CA PRO A 90 -2.90 -6.27 -11.28
C PRO A 90 -3.01 -6.93 -12.66
N THR A 91 -2.00 -7.73 -13.00
CA THR A 91 -2.06 -8.68 -14.12
C THR A 91 -2.85 -9.93 -13.70
N ASN A 92 -3.00 -10.91 -14.59
CA ASN A 92 -3.61 -12.21 -14.27
C ASN A 92 -2.62 -13.19 -13.62
N HIS A 93 -1.39 -12.76 -13.33
CA HIS A 93 -0.36 -13.58 -12.70
C HIS A 93 -0.64 -13.82 -11.21
N LEU A 94 -0.22 -14.99 -10.72
CA LEU A 94 -0.24 -15.38 -9.31
C LEU A 94 1.15 -15.89 -8.96
N GLU A 95 1.73 -15.36 -7.88
CA GLU A 95 3.11 -15.68 -7.50
C GLU A 95 3.19 -16.83 -6.49
N LYS A 96 2.37 -16.76 -5.43
CA LYS A 96 2.45 -17.65 -4.27
C LYS A 96 1.13 -18.35 -3.99
N GLU A 97 0.03 -17.59 -3.99
CA GLU A 97 -1.28 -18.12 -3.64
C GLU A 97 -2.13 -18.44 -4.86
N LYS A 98 -2.91 -19.53 -4.77
CA LYS A 98 -3.96 -19.82 -5.76
C LYS A 98 -5.21 -19.04 -5.39
N ILE A 99 -5.59 -18.10 -6.25
CA ILE A 99 -6.83 -17.34 -6.14
C ILE A 99 -7.71 -17.71 -7.33
N GLU A 100 -8.92 -18.20 -7.06
CA GLU A 100 -9.89 -18.50 -8.09
C GLU A 100 -10.65 -17.25 -8.54
N ASN A 101 -11.30 -17.31 -9.70
CA ASN A 101 -12.19 -16.25 -10.20
C ASN A 101 -11.49 -14.89 -10.38
N ILE A 102 -10.31 -14.87 -10.98
CA ILE A 102 -9.54 -13.64 -11.25
C ILE A 102 -9.39 -13.32 -12.74
N GLU A 103 -10.22 -13.92 -13.60
CA GLU A 103 -10.05 -13.85 -15.06
C GLU A 103 -10.18 -12.41 -15.59
N SER A 104 -11.13 -11.64 -15.05
CA SER A 104 -11.34 -10.25 -15.43
C SER A 104 -10.62 -9.26 -14.50
N LEU A 105 -10.17 -8.14 -15.07
CA LEU A 105 -9.54 -7.05 -14.31
C LEU A 105 -10.44 -6.55 -13.18
N PHE A 106 -11.75 -6.48 -13.43
CA PHE A 106 -12.74 -6.09 -12.42
C PHE A 106 -12.72 -7.03 -11.20
N LYS A 107 -12.65 -8.35 -11.42
CA LYS A 107 -12.59 -9.33 -10.32
C LYS A 107 -11.28 -9.17 -9.51
N ARG A 108 -10.15 -8.94 -10.18
CA ARG A 108 -8.85 -8.67 -9.53
C ARG A 108 -8.86 -7.41 -8.68
N ILE A 109 -9.37 -6.30 -9.22
CA ILE A 109 -9.55 -5.04 -8.49
C ILE A 109 -10.47 -5.24 -7.27
N LYS A 110 -11.59 -5.96 -7.45
CA LYS A 110 -12.53 -6.27 -6.36
C LYS A 110 -11.86 -7.08 -5.26
N TYR A 111 -11.02 -8.07 -5.62
CA TYR A 111 -10.26 -8.88 -4.67
C TYR A 111 -9.30 -8.03 -3.83
N ILE A 112 -8.48 -7.19 -4.48
CA ILE A 112 -7.53 -6.32 -3.78
C ILE A 112 -8.26 -5.30 -2.89
N LYS A 113 -9.36 -4.69 -3.36
CA LYS A 113 -10.16 -3.80 -2.51
C LYS A 113 -10.73 -4.50 -1.29
N LYS A 114 -11.10 -5.79 -1.42
CA LYS A 114 -11.60 -6.60 -0.30
C LYS A 114 -10.51 -6.87 0.74
N SER A 115 -9.26 -7.05 0.33
CA SER A 115 -8.15 -7.25 1.30
C SER A 115 -7.91 -6.01 2.16
N CYS A 116 -8.24 -4.81 1.68
CA CYS A 116 -8.16 -3.57 2.45
C CYS A 116 -9.37 -3.36 3.39
N PHE A 117 -9.53 -4.27 4.36
CA PHE A 117 -10.62 -4.30 5.35
C PHE A 117 -12.01 -4.26 4.71
N ALA A 118 -12.30 -5.17 3.77
CA ALA A 118 -13.58 -5.26 3.07
C ALA A 118 -14.00 -3.94 2.40
N GLY A 119 -13.05 -3.19 1.85
CA GLY A 119 -13.29 -1.94 1.14
C GLY A 119 -13.45 -0.71 2.05
N LYS A 120 -13.07 -0.80 3.34
CA LYS A 120 -13.08 0.35 4.26
C LYS A 120 -11.92 1.34 4.02
N ARG A 121 -10.98 1.01 3.14
CA ARG A 121 -9.92 1.92 2.67
C ARG A 121 -10.14 2.30 1.21
N ILE A 122 -9.69 3.51 0.84
CA ILE A 122 -9.66 3.94 -0.56
C ILE A 122 -8.44 3.29 -1.20
N VAL A 123 -8.64 2.57 -2.30
CA VAL A 123 -7.54 1.94 -3.06
C VAL A 123 -7.51 2.55 -4.46
N ILE A 124 -6.34 3.05 -4.86
CA ILE A 124 -6.08 3.65 -6.16
C ILE A 124 -5.11 2.74 -6.92
N PHE A 125 -5.36 2.52 -8.19
CA PHE A 125 -4.53 1.70 -9.08
C PHE A 125 -3.77 2.60 -10.08
N SER A 126 -2.56 2.23 -10.50
CA SER A 126 -1.81 2.84 -11.63
C SER A 126 -1.00 1.81 -12.39
#